data_AF-A0A0R1THE6-F1
#
_entry.id   AF-A0A0R1THE6-F1
#
_cell.length_a   1.000
_cell.length_b   1.000
_cell.length_c   1.000
_cell.angle_alpha   90.00
_cell.angle_beta   90.00
_cell.angle_gamma   90.00
#
_symmetry.space_group_name_H-M   'P 1'
#
loop_
_entity.id
_entity.type
_entity.pdbx_description
1 polymer ?
#
loop_
_entity_poly.entity_id
_entity_poly.type
_entity_poly.pdbx_seq_one_letter_code
_entity_poly.pdbx_strand_id
1 'polypeptide(L)' 'MTKKYLDRCHLQYKTINVSQDSQARQELKDQGFSSVPLLFVGNGDEVIVGFAPGKLAELEKRLENAI' A
#
# COMPACT_ATOMS: atom_id res chain seq x y z
N MET A 1 2.42 10.97 -1.51
CA MET A 1 2.62 10.59 -2.93
C MET A 1 1.85 9.34 -3.29
N THR A 2 1.90 8.25 -2.50
CA THR A 2 1.18 7.00 -2.80
C THR A 2 -0.34 7.17 -2.96
N LYS A 3 -1.04 7.78 -1.99
CA LYS A 3 -2.50 8.03 -2.12
C LYS A 3 -2.88 8.81 -3.38
N LYS A 4 -2.19 9.93 -3.64
CA LYS A 4 -2.34 10.73 -4.86
C LYS A 4 -2.08 9.92 -6.14
N TYR A 5 -1.21 8.93 -6.10
CA TYR A 5 -1.01 8.02 -7.24
C TYR A 5 -2.24 7.15 -7.43
N LEU A 6 -2.68 6.44 -6.39
CA LEU A 6 -3.85 5.58 -6.42
C LEU A 6 -5.12 6.33 -6.86
N ASP A 7 -5.31 7.56 -6.37
CA ASP A 7 -6.42 8.44 -6.75
C ASP A 7 -6.42 8.75 -8.26
N ARG A 8 -5.24 9.03 -8.85
CA ARG A 8 -5.10 9.31 -10.29
C ARG A 8 -5.38 8.09 -11.16
N CYS A 9 -5.04 6.90 -10.66
CA CYS A 9 -5.32 5.63 -11.34
C CYS A 9 -6.76 5.14 -11.09
N HIS A 10 -7.59 5.93 -10.38
CA HIS A 10 -8.96 5.56 -10.00
C HIS A 10 -9.06 4.23 -9.23
N LEU A 11 -8.00 3.86 -8.51
CA LEU A 11 -7.96 2.64 -7.73
C LEU A 11 -8.68 2.83 -6.40
N GLN A 12 -9.55 1.89 -6.06
CA GLN A 12 -10.21 1.86 -4.76
C GLN A 12 -9.24 1.34 -3.69
N TYR A 13 -9.16 2.03 -2.54
CA TYR A 13 -8.34 1.61 -1.42
C TYR A 13 -8.96 2.03 -0.08
N LYS A 14 -8.61 1.29 0.96
CA LYS A 14 -8.88 1.68 2.35
C LYS A 14 -7.59 2.20 2.99
N THR A 15 -7.70 3.27 3.77
CA THR A 15 -6.58 3.80 4.54
C THR A 15 -6.76 3.43 6.01
N ILE A 16 -5.73 2.85 6.61
CA ILE A 16 -5.61 2.72 8.06
C ILE A 16 -4.52 3.68 8.54
N ASN A 17 -4.87 4.60 9.44
CA ASN A 17 -3.89 5.51 10.02
C ASN A 17 -3.25 4.90 11.26
N VAL A 18 -2.10 4.26 11.07
CA VAL A 18 -1.34 3.65 12.17
C VAL A 18 -0.75 4.69 13.12
N SER A 19 -0.73 6.00 12.81
CA SER A 19 -0.21 7.01 13.76
C SER A 19 -1.07 7.19 15.00
N GLN A 20 -2.31 6.70 14.99
CA GLN A 20 -3.24 6.78 16.11
C GLN A 20 -3.34 5.46 16.90
N ASP A 21 -2.74 4.38 16.39
CA ASP A 21 -2.78 3.06 17.00
C ASP A 21 -1.36 2.56 17.28
N SER A 22 -0.95 2.59 18.56
CA SER A 22 0.38 2.13 18.97
C SER A 22 0.56 0.63 18.83
N GLN A 23 -0.50 -0.16 18.97
CA GLN A 23 -0.43 -1.61 18.86
C GLN A 23 -0.21 -2.00 17.40
N ALA A 24 -0.99 -1.44 16.47
CA ALA A 24 -0.81 -1.67 15.04
C ALA A 24 0.59 -1.25 14.55
N ARG A 25 1.14 -0.15 15.09
CA ARG A 25 2.54 0.23 14.79
C ARG A 25 3.56 -0.79 15.28
N GLN A 26 3.34 -1.35 16.46
CA GLN A 26 4.25 -2.35 17.02
C GLN A 26 4.19 -3.65 16.21
N GLU A 27 2.99 -4.12 15.89
CA GLU A 27 2.79 -5.31 15.04
C GLU A 27 3.49 -5.16 13.67
N LEU A 28 3.37 -4.00 13.03
CA LEU A 28 4.07 -3.73 11.77
C LEU A 28 5.60 -3.73 11.91
N LYS A 29 6.13 -3.21 13.03
CA LYS A 29 7.57 -3.27 13.33
C LYS A 29 8.03 -4.70 13.57
N ASP A 30 7.26 -5.49 14.29
CA ASP A 30 7.57 -6.89 14.59
C ASP A 30 7.56 -7.73 13.30
N GLN A 31 6.75 -7.35 12.32
CA GLN A 31 6.75 -7.91 10.95
C GLN A 31 7.94 -7.42 10.09
N GLY A 32 8.81 -6.55 10.62
CA GLY A 32 10.00 -6.04 9.94
C GLY A 32 9.80 -4.77 9.12
N PHE A 33 8.60 -4.15 9.16
CA PHE A 33 8.36 -2.89 8.47
C PHE A 33 8.89 -1.70 9.28
N SER A 34 9.71 -0.87 8.64
CA SER A 34 10.34 0.30 9.27
C SER A 34 9.75 1.63 8.81
N SER A 35 8.94 1.64 7.76
CA SER A 35 8.43 2.87 7.16
C SER A 35 7.02 2.72 6.59
N VAL A 36 6.33 3.86 6.51
CA VAL A 36 5.02 4.02 5.87
C VAL A 36 5.18 4.96 4.67
N PRO A 37 4.28 4.90 3.66
CA PRO A 37 3.09 4.06 3.57
C PRO A 37 3.41 2.58 3.28
N LEU A 38 2.57 1.68 3.79
CA LEU A 38 2.51 0.29 3.38
C LEU A 38 1.23 0.09 2.57
N LEU A 39 1.35 -0.48 1.39
CA LEU A 39 0.22 -0.81 0.53
C LEU A 39 0.10 -2.33 0.44
N PHE A 40 -0.96 -2.86 1.02
CA PHE A 40 -1.34 -4.26 0.89
C PHE A 40 -2.26 -4.39 -0.32
N VAL A 41 -1.89 -5.23 -1.28
CA VAL A 41 -2.65 -5.47 -2.51
C VAL A 41 -3.45 -6.76 -2.37
N GLY A 42 -4.70 -6.76 -2.85
CA GLY A 42 -5.61 -7.90 -2.70
C GLY A 42 -5.93 -8.17 -1.22
N ASN A 43 -5.77 -9.42 -0.79
CA ASN A 43 -5.99 -9.84 0.61
C ASN A 43 -4.69 -9.83 1.45
N GLY A 44 -3.65 -9.13 0.98
CA GLY A 44 -2.36 -9.04 1.68
C GLY A 44 -1.26 -9.94 1.12
N ASP A 45 -1.48 -10.59 -0.03
CA ASP A 45 -0.50 -11.46 -0.69
C ASP A 45 0.75 -10.70 -1.17
N GLU A 46 0.58 -9.41 -1.47
CA GLU A 46 1.65 -8.52 -1.90
C GLU A 46 1.65 -7.26 -1.05
N VAL A 47 2.85 -6.86 -0.63
CA VAL A 47 3.08 -5.63 0.14
C VAL A 47 4.08 -4.73 -0.59
N ILE A 48 3.66 -3.51 -0.88
CA ILE A 48 4.52 -2.45 -1.42
C ILE A 48 4.88 -1.50 -0.27
N VAL A 49 6.18 -1.41 0.03
CA VAL A 49 6.72 -0.56 1.09
C VAL A 49 7.14 0.79 0.51
N GLY A 50 6.69 1.87 1.15
CA GLY A 50 7.00 3.25 0.78
C GLY A 50 6.32 3.70 -0.51
N PHE A 51 6.85 4.78 -1.10
CA PHE A 51 6.45 5.21 -2.44
C PHE A 51 7.36 4.58 -3.48
N ALA A 52 6.91 3.48 -4.08
CA ALA A 52 7.64 2.73 -5.10
C ALA A 52 6.96 2.86 -6.47
N PRO A 53 7.23 3.91 -7.26
CA PRO A 53 6.49 4.21 -8.50
C PRO A 53 6.58 3.08 -9.53
N GLY A 54 7.71 2.37 -9.64
CA GLY A 54 7.85 1.22 -10.54
C GLY A 54 6.88 0.08 -10.20
N LYS A 55 6.79 -0.31 -8.92
CA LYS A 55 5.85 -1.34 -8.46
C LYS A 55 4.38 -0.89 -8.60
N LEU A 56 4.11 0.39 -8.36
CA LEU A 56 2.77 0.95 -8.54
C LEU A 56 2.32 0.94 -10.02
N ALA A 57 3.23 1.24 -10.95
CA ALA A 57 2.95 1.18 -12.38
C ALA A 57 2.74 -0.28 -12.87
N GLU A 58 3.49 -1.24 -12.32
CA GLU A 58 3.27 -2.66 -12.59
C GLU A 58 1.91 -3.14 -12.06
N LEU A 59 1.54 -2.72 -10.85
CA LEU A 59 0.23 -2.98 -10.26
C LEU A 59 -0.90 -2.42 -11.12
N GLU A 60 -0.79 -1.17 -11.56
CA GLU A 60 -1.76 -0.51 -12.45
C GLU A 60 -1.98 -1.33 -13.73
N LYS A 61 -0.90 -1.67 -14.44
CA LYS A 61 -0.98 -2.50 -15.65
C LYS A 61 -1.63 -3.86 -15.39
N ARG A 62 -1.31 -4.52 -14.27
CA ARG A 62 -1.92 -5.82 -13.91
C ARG A 62 -3.42 -5.69 -13.71
N LEU A 63 -3.88 -4.61 -13.07
CA LEU A 63 -5.30 -4.37 -12.82
C LEU A 63 -6.06 -4.00 -14.09
N GLU A 64 -5.45 -3.23 -15.00
CA GLU A 64 -6.04 -2.93 -16.33
C GLU A 64 -6.26 -4.19 -17.17
N ASN A 65 -5.32 -5.15 -17.12
CA ASN A 65 -5.39 -6.39 -17.89
C ASN A 65 -6.29 -7.48 -17.25
N ALA A 66 -6.80 -7.25 -16.04
CA ALA A 66 -7.66 -8.20 -15.32
C ALA A 66 -9.16 -7.95 -15.54
N ILE A 67 -9.52 -6.96 -16.37
CA ILE A 67 -10.89 -6.55 -16.71
C ILE A 67 -11.24 -7.04 -18.11
#